data_AF-A0A3M0NSC8-F1
#
_entry.id   AF-A0A3M0NSC8-F1
#
_cell.length_a   1.000
_cell.length_b   1.000
_cell.length_c   1.000
_cell.angle_alpha   90.00
_cell.angle_beta   90.00
_cell.angle_gamma   90.00
#
_symmetry.space_group_name_H-M   'P 1'
#
loop_
_entity.id
_entity.type
_entity.pdbx_description
1 polymer ?
#
loop_
_entity_poly.entity_id
_entity_poly.type
_entity_poly.pdbx_seq_one_letter_code
_entity_poly.pdbx_strand_id
1 'polypeptide(L)'
;MRLSKEKLVLGCIILLGLCIFGSQISHAKTVPQISKTTLTFNKKDNEAKLKGKAKGIKKLKVLYNRNVIKTVNISKKGRFSSNLKFSGYKDVILCGLNKSGKEIVTRRKLSSKNYASPKPMINEIERKNGAIYFDVNVNENSTLIFYYNGKKIYTTRMNKTNSHDMTVAFSDFNLTNDSKYIFVKQKQVGKKISRAIKTLIPDEGQSIVSTYN
;
A
#
# COMPACT_ATOMS: atom_id res chain seq x y z
N MET A 1 38.60 98.52 22.22
CA MET A 1 37.91 97.30 21.71
C MET A 1 38.16 96.16 22.69
N ARG A 2 37.13 95.38 22.98
CA ARG A 2 36.93 94.56 24.19
C ARG A 2 37.90 93.37 24.37
N LEU A 3 38.20 93.09 25.65
CA LEU A 3 38.43 91.79 26.35
C LEU A 3 37.93 90.54 25.59
N SER A 4 38.42 89.30 25.74
CA SER A 4 39.37 88.60 26.61
C SER A 4 39.36 87.10 26.24
N LYS A 5 40.44 86.36 26.58
CA LYS A 5 40.48 85.02 27.22
C LYS A 5 39.71 83.79 26.65
N GLU A 6 40.32 82.60 26.92
CA GLU A 6 39.71 81.26 27.09
C GLU A 6 39.35 80.47 25.81
N LYS A 7 39.32 79.13 25.72
CA LYS A 7 39.82 77.90 26.39
C LYS A 7 39.13 76.74 25.61
N LEU A 8 39.68 75.51 25.65
CA LEU A 8 38.96 74.22 25.45
C LEU A 8 38.38 73.95 24.02
N VAL A 9 38.20 72.76 23.44
CA VAL A 9 37.98 71.34 23.82
C VAL A 9 38.17 70.51 22.53
N LEU A 10 39.07 69.51 22.49
CA LEU A 10 38.80 68.05 22.48
C LEU A 10 37.54 67.57 21.70
N GLY A 11 37.70 66.83 20.60
CA GLY A 11 36.57 66.16 19.92
C GLY A 11 36.98 65.06 18.94
N CYS A 12 36.96 63.81 19.42
CA CYS A 12 37.06 62.57 18.65
C CYS A 12 35.91 62.42 17.65
N ILE A 13 36.10 61.66 16.56
CA ILE A 13 35.21 60.58 16.08
C ILE A 13 36.01 59.69 15.10
N ILE A 14 36.29 58.46 15.54
CA ILE A 14 36.77 57.36 14.69
C ILE A 14 35.52 56.72 14.10
N LEU A 15 35.39 56.78 12.77
CA LEU A 15 34.27 56.15 12.04
C LEU A 15 34.55 54.64 11.90
N LEU A 16 34.06 53.85 12.86
CA LEU A 16 33.97 52.39 12.74
C LEU A 16 32.81 52.04 11.81
N GLY A 17 33.14 51.75 10.55
CA GLY A 17 32.20 51.19 9.58
C GLY A 17 31.83 49.75 9.97
N LEU A 18 30.71 49.58 10.65
CA LEU A 18 30.06 48.27 10.80
C LEU A 18 29.50 47.83 9.43
N CYS A 19 30.24 46.95 8.75
CA CYS A 19 29.68 46.12 7.69
C CYS A 19 28.61 45.20 8.31
N ILE A 20 27.34 45.56 8.17
CA ILE A 20 26.22 44.67 8.44
C ILE A 20 26.23 43.62 7.32
N PHE A 21 26.97 42.52 7.54
CA PHE A 21 26.78 41.31 6.78
C PHE A 21 25.38 40.78 7.12
N GLY A 22 24.40 41.18 6.31
CA GLY A 22 23.09 40.55 6.28
C GLY A 22 23.28 39.11 5.86
N SER A 23 23.43 38.21 6.85
CA SER A 23 23.41 36.77 6.63
C SER A 23 22.05 36.42 6.03
N GLN A 24 22.01 36.24 4.72
CA GLN A 24 20.86 35.68 4.02
C GLN A 24 20.67 34.27 4.57
N ILE A 25 19.70 34.11 5.48
CA ILE A 25 19.26 32.81 5.95
C ILE A 25 18.66 32.12 4.73
N SER A 26 19.48 31.30 4.06
CA SER A 26 19.02 30.41 3.00
C SER A 26 18.06 29.41 3.63
N HIS A 27 16.77 29.74 3.62
CA HIS A 27 15.73 28.81 4.01
C HIS A 27 15.72 27.69 2.97
N ALA A 28 16.38 26.58 3.32
CA ALA A 28 16.40 25.38 2.49
C ALA A 28 14.97 25.07 2.03
N LYS A 29 14.72 25.21 0.72
CA LYS A 29 13.41 25.02 0.13
C LYS A 29 12.95 23.60 0.43
N THR A 30 11.95 23.46 1.30
CA THR A 30 11.45 22.15 1.67
C THR A 30 10.76 21.53 0.46
N VAL A 31 11.40 20.53 -0.14
CA VAL A 31 10.83 19.75 -1.24
C VAL A 31 9.65 18.93 -0.70
N PRO A 32 8.42 19.14 -1.21
CA PRO A 32 7.25 18.38 -0.80
C PRO A 32 7.40 16.89 -1.15
N GLN A 33 7.11 16.00 -0.21
CA GLN A 33 7.31 14.55 -0.40
C GLN A 33 6.35 13.71 0.43
N ILE A 34 5.90 12.58 -0.13
CA ILE A 34 5.16 11.51 0.56
C ILE A 34 6.09 10.29 0.70
N SER A 35 6.22 9.73 1.90
CA SER A 35 7.13 8.61 2.16
C SER A 35 6.61 7.66 3.24
N LYS A 36 7.25 6.49 3.36
CA LYS A 36 6.94 5.44 4.37
C LYS A 36 5.45 5.08 4.42
N THR A 37 4.83 5.02 3.24
CA THR A 37 3.41 4.73 3.05
C THR A 37 3.13 3.26 3.24
N THR A 38 2.18 2.92 4.09
CA THR A 38 1.66 1.56 4.28
C THR A 38 0.15 1.54 4.14
N LEU A 39 -0.37 0.45 3.59
CA LEU A 39 -1.79 0.21 3.44
C LEU A 39 -2.08 -1.23 3.90
N THR A 40 -2.67 -1.37 5.07
CA THR A 40 -2.96 -2.67 5.70
C THR A 40 -4.46 -2.90 5.67
N PHE A 41 -4.91 -4.06 5.20
CA PHE A 41 -6.33 -4.37 5.09
C PHE A 41 -6.84 -5.09 6.34
N ASN A 42 -7.92 -4.57 6.94
CA ASN A 42 -8.67 -5.28 7.96
C ASN A 42 -9.90 -5.92 7.33
N LYS A 43 -9.95 -7.26 7.33
CA LYS A 43 -11.09 -8.00 6.79
C LYS A 43 -12.37 -7.80 7.61
N LYS A 44 -12.28 -7.67 8.94
CA LYS A 44 -13.46 -7.55 9.82
C LYS A 44 -14.28 -6.31 9.47
N ASP A 45 -13.58 -5.19 9.27
CA ASP A 45 -14.22 -3.89 9.02
C ASP A 45 -14.38 -3.59 7.52
N ASN A 46 -13.88 -4.48 6.65
CA ASN A 46 -13.78 -4.26 5.20
C ASN A 46 -13.11 -2.91 4.85
N GLU A 47 -12.12 -2.52 5.64
CA GLU A 47 -11.42 -1.24 5.57
C GLU A 47 -9.91 -1.44 5.36
N ALA A 48 -9.29 -0.47 4.70
CA ALA A 48 -7.84 -0.40 4.58
C ALA A 48 -7.29 0.77 5.41
N LYS A 49 -6.36 0.49 6.32
CA LYS A 49 -5.67 1.48 7.13
C LYS A 49 -4.47 2.03 6.36
N LEU A 50 -4.59 3.26 5.89
CA LEU A 50 -3.51 4.02 5.25
C LEU A 50 -2.71 4.77 6.32
N LYS A 51 -1.39 4.64 6.30
CA LYS A 51 -0.47 5.42 7.14
C LYS A 51 0.75 5.88 6.35
N GLY A 52 1.40 6.95 6.81
CA GLY A 52 2.68 7.36 6.25
C GLY A 52 3.21 8.68 6.79
N LYS A 53 4.23 9.20 6.11
CA LYS A 53 4.85 10.50 6.38
C LYS A 53 4.72 11.43 5.18
N ALA A 54 4.66 12.72 5.48
CA ALA A 54 4.53 13.78 4.51
C ALA A 54 5.36 14.99 4.97
N LYS A 55 6.22 15.52 4.09
CA LYS A 55 7.01 16.74 4.32
C LYS A 55 6.53 17.82 3.35
N GLY A 56 6.38 19.06 3.80
CA GLY A 56 5.96 20.18 2.95
C GLY A 56 4.50 20.13 2.46
N ILE A 57 3.67 19.24 2.99
CA ILE A 57 2.28 18.99 2.57
C ILE A 57 1.33 19.28 3.73
N LYS A 58 0.16 19.86 3.44
CA LYS A 58 -0.87 20.14 4.46
C LYS A 58 -2.02 19.15 4.44
N LYS A 59 -2.45 18.74 3.26
CA LYS A 59 -3.52 17.76 3.07
C LYS A 59 -3.09 16.68 2.08
N LEU A 60 -3.59 15.48 2.27
CA LEU A 60 -3.37 14.33 1.39
C LEU A 60 -4.71 13.97 0.75
N LYS A 61 -4.81 14.12 -0.56
CA LYS A 61 -5.95 13.63 -1.33
C LYS A 61 -5.69 12.18 -1.72
N VAL A 62 -6.64 11.31 -1.42
CA VAL A 62 -6.59 9.87 -1.66
C VAL A 62 -7.58 9.54 -2.75
N LEU A 63 -7.08 8.97 -3.86
CA LEU A 63 -7.88 8.54 -4.98
C LEU A 63 -7.88 7.01 -5.10
N TYR A 64 -9.01 6.47 -5.49
CA TYR A 64 -9.18 5.06 -5.84
C TYR A 64 -10.01 4.98 -7.12
N ASN A 65 -9.50 4.27 -8.13
CA ASN A 65 -10.12 4.22 -9.45
C ASN A 65 -10.43 5.62 -10.03
N ARG A 66 -9.46 6.55 -9.92
CA ARG A 66 -9.56 7.97 -10.32
C ARG A 66 -10.56 8.82 -9.53
N ASN A 67 -11.36 8.22 -8.66
CA ASN A 67 -12.31 8.93 -7.81
C ASN A 67 -11.67 9.31 -6.48
N VAL A 68 -12.00 10.50 -5.97
CA VAL A 68 -11.56 10.95 -4.66
C VAL A 68 -12.36 10.20 -3.60
N ILE A 69 -11.68 9.43 -2.75
CA ILE A 69 -12.35 8.66 -1.68
C ILE A 69 -12.11 9.26 -0.30
N LYS A 70 -11.06 10.07 -0.13
CA LYS A 70 -10.76 10.74 1.14
C LYS A 70 -9.80 11.91 0.94
N THR A 71 -9.91 12.90 1.81
CA THR A 71 -8.87 13.91 2.04
C THR A 71 -8.46 13.85 3.51
N VAL A 72 -7.15 13.79 3.78
CA VAL A 72 -6.58 13.56 5.11
C VAL A 72 -5.69 14.73 5.49
N ASN A 73 -5.87 15.30 6.68
CA ASN A 73 -4.96 16.33 7.19
C ASN A 73 -3.63 15.72 7.62
N ILE A 74 -2.52 16.40 7.30
CA ILE A 74 -1.21 16.02 7.79
C ILE A 74 -1.02 16.63 9.19
N SER A 75 -0.65 15.80 10.16
CA SER A 75 -0.34 16.26 11.52
C SER A 75 0.88 17.20 11.54
N LYS A 76 1.02 18.00 12.61
CA LYS A 76 2.19 18.87 12.81
C LYS A 76 3.52 18.12 12.75
N LYS A 77 3.54 16.84 13.15
CA LYS A 77 4.71 15.95 13.08
C LYS A 77 4.96 15.33 11.69
N GLY A 78 4.25 15.79 10.65
CA GLY A 78 4.41 15.29 9.27
C GLY A 78 3.91 13.86 9.07
N ARG A 79 2.92 13.41 9.86
CA ARG A 79 2.35 12.05 9.77
C ARG A 79 0.88 12.09 9.38
N PHE A 80 0.41 11.05 8.71
CA PHE A 80 -1.01 10.81 8.46
C PHE A 80 -1.42 9.38 8.77
N SER A 81 -2.69 9.21 9.13
CA SER A 81 -3.36 7.92 9.31
C SER A 81 -4.83 8.08 8.95
N SER A 82 -5.39 7.18 8.17
CA SER A 82 -6.82 7.19 7.84
C SER A 82 -7.30 5.79 7.47
N ASN A 83 -8.56 5.50 7.74
CA ASN A 83 -9.21 4.31 7.24
C ASN A 83 -9.92 4.63 5.92
N LEU A 84 -9.77 3.73 4.95
CA LEU A 84 -10.31 3.84 3.61
C LEU A 84 -11.30 2.70 3.36
N LYS A 85 -12.49 3.05 2.85
CA LYS A 85 -13.46 2.08 2.35
C LYS A 85 -13.41 2.09 0.83
N PHE A 86 -13.15 0.93 0.23
CA PHE A 86 -13.21 0.74 -1.22
C PHE A 86 -13.40 -0.75 -1.57
N SER A 87 -14.00 -1.00 -2.73
CA SER A 87 -14.24 -2.33 -3.27
C SER A 87 -13.34 -2.63 -4.47
N GLY A 88 -12.93 -3.89 -4.62
CA GLY A 88 -12.07 -4.34 -5.71
C GLY A 88 -10.57 -4.23 -5.47
N TYR A 89 -9.82 -4.16 -6.57
CA TYR A 89 -8.36 -4.33 -6.64
C TYR A 89 -7.74 -3.33 -7.63
N LYS A 90 -7.96 -2.03 -7.39
CA LYS A 90 -7.38 -0.94 -8.18
C LYS A 90 -6.30 -0.23 -7.37
N ASP A 91 -5.49 0.58 -8.03
CA ASP A 91 -4.43 1.28 -7.33
C ASP A 91 -4.98 2.43 -6.49
N VAL A 92 -4.36 2.64 -5.33
CA VAL A 92 -4.61 3.82 -4.48
C VAL A 92 -3.56 4.87 -4.85
N ILE A 93 -3.99 6.08 -5.16
CA ILE A 93 -3.11 7.19 -5.54
C ILE A 93 -3.18 8.26 -4.45
N LEU A 94 -2.01 8.73 -4.02
CA LEU A 94 -1.88 9.79 -3.04
C LEU A 94 -1.33 11.06 -3.71
N CYS A 95 -2.04 12.17 -3.52
CA CYS A 95 -1.68 13.49 -4.01
C CYS A 95 -1.47 14.44 -2.83
N GLY A 96 -0.30 15.08 -2.74
CA GLY A 96 -0.02 16.06 -1.71
C GLY A 96 -0.56 17.43 -2.10
N LEU A 97 -1.33 18.07 -1.22
CA LEU A 97 -1.91 19.39 -1.42
C LEU A 97 -1.30 20.44 -0.49
N ASN A 98 -1.17 21.67 -1.01
CA ASN A 98 -0.78 22.84 -0.22
C ASN A 98 -1.99 23.42 0.56
N LYS A 99 -1.82 24.60 1.19
CA LYS A 99 -2.90 25.29 1.92
C LYS A 99 -4.08 25.70 1.02
N SER A 100 -3.81 26.11 -0.22
CA SER A 100 -4.84 26.49 -1.20
C SER A 100 -5.50 25.31 -1.91
N GLY A 101 -5.13 24.07 -1.57
CA GLY A 101 -5.70 22.86 -2.18
C GLY A 101 -5.09 22.47 -3.53
N LYS A 102 -4.04 23.16 -3.99
CA LYS A 102 -3.31 22.81 -5.21
C LYS A 102 -2.41 21.60 -5.00
N GLU A 103 -2.36 20.70 -5.97
CA GLU A 103 -1.45 19.55 -6.00
C GLU A 103 0.01 20.04 -6.14
N ILE A 104 0.88 19.62 -5.23
CA ILE A 104 2.28 20.09 -5.13
C ILE A 104 3.31 18.95 -5.09
N VAL A 105 2.88 17.70 -5.25
CA VAL A 105 3.74 16.52 -5.24
C VAL A 105 3.38 15.61 -6.40
N THR A 106 4.38 14.98 -7.02
CA THR A 106 4.18 13.84 -7.91
C THR A 106 3.41 12.72 -7.22
N ARG A 107 2.41 12.20 -7.92
CA ARG A 107 1.50 11.18 -7.42
C ARG A 107 2.23 9.95 -6.90
N ARG A 108 1.98 9.59 -5.64
CA ARG A 108 2.48 8.33 -5.05
C ARG A 108 1.44 7.24 -5.29
N LYS A 109 1.83 6.21 -6.03
CA LYS A 109 1.00 5.05 -6.34
C LYS A 109 1.25 3.92 -5.34
N LEU A 110 0.17 3.40 -4.75
CA LEU A 110 0.16 2.15 -3.99
C LEU A 110 -0.60 1.13 -4.81
N SER A 111 0.13 0.19 -5.41
CA SER A 111 -0.49 -0.80 -6.28
C SER A 111 -1.36 -1.79 -5.50
N SER A 112 -2.29 -2.45 -6.16
CA SER A 112 -3.05 -3.54 -5.53
C SER A 112 -2.15 -4.64 -4.96
N LYS A 113 -0.97 -4.89 -5.56
CA LYS A 113 0.01 -5.88 -5.08
C LYS A 113 0.55 -5.54 -3.68
N ASN A 114 0.52 -4.27 -3.28
CA ASN A 114 1.00 -3.84 -1.97
C ASN A 114 0.02 -4.14 -0.83
N TYR A 115 -1.28 -4.18 -1.11
CA TYR A 115 -2.32 -4.31 -0.07
C TYR A 115 -3.24 -5.54 -0.24
N ALA A 116 -3.21 -6.21 -1.39
CA ALA A 116 -3.91 -7.46 -1.64
C ALA A 116 -2.94 -8.62 -1.74
N SER A 117 -3.39 -9.80 -1.32
CA SER A 117 -2.67 -11.06 -1.49
C SER A 117 -2.53 -11.33 -2.99
N PRO A 118 -1.39 -11.85 -3.46
CA PRO A 118 -1.28 -12.29 -4.84
C PRO A 118 -2.30 -13.40 -5.11
N LYS A 119 -2.63 -13.59 -6.39
CA LYS A 119 -3.35 -14.80 -6.76
C LYS A 119 -2.46 -16.01 -6.47
N PRO A 120 -3.03 -17.14 -6.03
CA PRO A 120 -2.25 -18.37 -5.94
C PRO A 120 -1.78 -18.78 -7.34
N MET A 121 -0.67 -19.48 -7.48
CA MET A 121 -0.32 -20.12 -8.75
C MET A 121 -0.70 -21.59 -8.64
N ILE A 122 -1.40 -22.10 -9.65
CA ILE A 122 -1.77 -23.51 -9.75
C ILE A 122 -0.99 -24.04 -10.94
N ASN A 123 -0.12 -25.00 -10.69
CA ASN A 123 0.73 -25.62 -11.71
C ASN A 123 -0.02 -26.76 -12.38
N GLU A 124 -0.66 -27.60 -11.58
CA GLU A 124 -1.38 -28.78 -12.05
C GLU A 124 -2.60 -29.06 -11.17
N ILE A 125 -3.63 -29.61 -11.78
CA ILE A 125 -4.80 -30.15 -11.09
C ILE A 125 -5.04 -31.54 -11.62
N GLU A 126 -5.19 -32.49 -10.73
CA GLU A 126 -5.44 -33.89 -11.06
C GLU A 126 -6.66 -34.38 -10.28
N ARG A 127 -7.50 -35.20 -10.91
CA ARG A 127 -8.58 -35.91 -10.22
C ARG A 127 -8.34 -37.39 -10.33
N LYS A 128 -8.18 -38.06 -9.18
CA LYS A 128 -8.00 -39.51 -9.10
C LYS A 128 -8.42 -40.02 -7.74
N ASN A 129 -8.84 -41.28 -7.68
CA ASN A 129 -9.16 -42.00 -6.47
C ASN A 129 -10.20 -41.27 -5.59
N GLY A 130 -11.19 -40.60 -6.21
CA GLY A 130 -12.22 -39.85 -5.47
C GLY A 130 -11.70 -38.59 -4.75
N ALA A 131 -10.59 -38.02 -5.23
CA ALA A 131 -9.99 -36.81 -4.72
C ALA A 131 -9.51 -35.89 -5.83
N ILE A 132 -9.43 -34.59 -5.52
CA ILE A 132 -8.77 -33.60 -6.36
C ILE A 132 -7.49 -33.16 -5.69
N TYR A 133 -6.41 -33.20 -6.47
CA TYR A 133 -5.07 -32.76 -6.11
C TYR A 133 -4.76 -31.47 -6.84
N PHE A 134 -4.22 -30.50 -6.12
CA PHE A 134 -3.76 -29.23 -6.66
C PHE A 134 -2.27 -29.11 -6.36
N ASP A 135 -1.45 -29.09 -7.39
CA ASP A 135 -0.08 -28.61 -7.25
C ASP A 135 -0.07 -27.08 -7.34
N VAL A 136 0.44 -26.44 -6.29
CA VAL A 136 0.37 -24.98 -6.13
C VAL A 136 1.69 -24.39 -5.70
N ASN A 137 1.96 -23.19 -6.21
CA ASN A 137 3.02 -22.32 -5.74
C ASN A 137 2.39 -21.08 -5.10
N VAL A 138 2.64 -20.89 -3.81
CA VAL A 138 1.97 -19.88 -3.00
C VAL A 138 2.91 -19.34 -1.96
N ASN A 139 2.93 -18.02 -1.79
CA ASN A 139 3.73 -17.40 -0.74
C ASN A 139 3.55 -18.07 0.63
N GLU A 140 4.65 -18.15 1.36
CA GLU A 140 4.70 -18.61 2.74
C GLU A 140 3.68 -17.90 3.64
N ASN A 141 3.29 -18.58 4.73
CA ASN A 141 2.40 -18.05 5.76
C ASN A 141 1.07 -17.54 5.19
N SER A 142 0.58 -18.20 4.15
CA SER A 142 -0.70 -17.89 3.52
C SER A 142 -1.72 -19.00 3.73
N THR A 143 -2.99 -18.68 3.50
CA THR A 143 -4.09 -19.64 3.55
C THR A 143 -4.71 -19.72 2.18
N LEU A 144 -4.81 -20.94 1.65
CA LEU A 144 -5.60 -21.24 0.47
C LEU A 144 -7.04 -21.53 0.89
N ILE A 145 -7.97 -21.01 0.09
CA ILE A 145 -9.40 -21.15 0.32
C ILE A 145 -10.03 -21.54 -1.01
N PHE A 146 -10.61 -22.73 -1.04
CA PHE A 146 -11.24 -23.33 -2.20
C PHE A 146 -12.74 -23.15 -2.10
N TYR A 147 -13.32 -22.72 -3.22
CA TYR A 147 -14.74 -22.50 -3.36
C TYR A 147 -15.28 -23.30 -4.53
N TYR A 148 -16.47 -23.86 -4.33
CA TYR A 148 -17.21 -24.60 -5.32
C TYR A 148 -18.67 -24.19 -5.25
N ASN A 149 -19.27 -23.86 -6.40
CA ASN A 149 -20.64 -23.34 -6.48
C ASN A 149 -20.91 -22.18 -5.46
N GLY A 150 -19.96 -21.24 -5.35
CA GLY A 150 -20.05 -20.10 -4.42
C GLY A 150 -19.80 -20.43 -2.93
N LYS A 151 -19.78 -21.70 -2.53
CA LYS A 151 -19.57 -22.15 -1.15
C LYS A 151 -18.11 -22.48 -0.91
N LYS A 152 -17.60 -22.20 0.29
CA LYS A 152 -16.24 -22.60 0.70
C LYS A 152 -16.26 -24.11 1.00
N ILE A 153 -15.46 -24.88 0.29
CA ILE A 153 -15.39 -26.35 0.45
C ILE A 153 -14.14 -26.82 1.19
N TYR A 154 -13.04 -26.10 1.07
CA TYR A 154 -11.77 -26.50 1.68
C TYR A 154 -10.91 -25.29 2.03
N THR A 155 -10.09 -25.41 3.08
CA THR A 155 -9.11 -24.40 3.44
C THR A 155 -7.89 -25.06 4.03
N THR A 156 -6.71 -24.62 3.62
CA THR A 156 -5.45 -25.11 4.16
C THR A 156 -4.47 -23.96 4.39
N ARG A 157 -3.65 -24.09 5.43
CA ARG A 157 -2.64 -23.10 5.80
C ARG A 157 -1.27 -23.59 5.36
N MET A 158 -0.57 -22.74 4.64
CA MET A 158 0.74 -23.00 4.07
C MET A 158 1.78 -22.51 5.08
N ASN A 159 2.34 -23.45 5.86
CA ASN A 159 3.20 -23.17 7.02
C ASN A 159 4.70 -23.38 6.77
N LYS A 160 5.11 -24.01 5.66
CA LYS A 160 6.52 -24.34 5.40
C LYS A 160 7.22 -23.28 4.55
N THR A 161 8.52 -23.12 4.83
CA THR A 161 9.54 -22.32 4.14
C THR A 161 9.86 -22.78 2.71
N ASN A 162 9.30 -23.91 2.28
CA ASN A 162 9.38 -24.41 0.90
C ASN A 162 8.01 -24.20 0.26
N SER A 163 7.75 -22.95 -0.16
CA SER A 163 6.51 -22.48 -0.78
C SER A 163 6.37 -22.87 -2.27
N HIS A 164 7.29 -23.70 -2.76
CA HIS A 164 7.30 -24.20 -4.13
C HIS A 164 6.80 -25.65 -4.13
N ASP A 165 5.87 -25.90 -5.05
CA ASP A 165 5.33 -27.21 -5.43
C ASP A 165 4.73 -28.00 -4.26
N MET A 166 3.66 -27.45 -3.69
CA MET A 166 2.88 -28.13 -2.67
C MET A 166 1.64 -28.78 -3.26
N THR A 167 1.44 -30.07 -2.97
CA THR A 167 0.19 -30.74 -3.29
C THR A 167 -0.85 -30.53 -2.19
N VAL A 168 -2.00 -29.96 -2.56
CA VAL A 168 -3.19 -29.87 -1.71
C VAL A 168 -4.22 -30.87 -2.22
N ALA A 169 -4.69 -31.77 -1.36
CA ALA A 169 -5.69 -32.77 -1.71
C ALA A 169 -6.97 -32.61 -0.88
N PHE A 170 -8.13 -32.79 -1.51
CA PHE A 170 -9.40 -32.96 -0.82
C PHE A 170 -10.33 -33.88 -1.60
N SER A 171 -11.22 -34.58 -0.90
CA SER A 171 -12.18 -35.49 -1.52
C SER A 171 -13.13 -34.76 -2.47
N ASP A 172 -13.36 -35.36 -3.64
CA ASP A 172 -14.28 -34.87 -4.65
C ASP A 172 -15.75 -35.08 -4.28
N PHE A 173 -16.04 -35.83 -3.21
CA PHE A 173 -17.38 -36.01 -2.66
C PHE A 173 -18.08 -34.68 -2.33
N ASN A 174 -17.30 -33.63 -2.07
CA ASN A 174 -17.82 -32.29 -1.84
C ASN A 174 -18.28 -31.55 -3.13
N LEU A 175 -18.17 -32.20 -4.30
CA LEU A 175 -18.46 -31.65 -5.62
C LEU A 175 -19.73 -32.27 -6.21
N THR A 176 -20.83 -32.17 -5.47
CA THR A 176 -22.11 -32.82 -5.79
C THR A 176 -22.97 -32.12 -6.83
N ASN A 177 -22.50 -31.02 -7.43
CA ASN A 177 -23.27 -30.24 -8.42
C ASN A 177 -22.60 -30.33 -9.81
N ASP A 178 -23.25 -29.82 -10.85
CA ASP A 178 -22.69 -29.83 -12.23
C ASP A 178 -21.69 -28.70 -12.51
N SER A 179 -21.18 -28.02 -11.47
CA SER A 179 -20.20 -26.96 -11.69
C SER A 179 -18.88 -27.60 -12.14
N LYS A 180 -18.40 -27.22 -13.33
CA LYS A 180 -17.12 -27.68 -13.88
C LYS A 180 -15.90 -26.97 -13.31
N TYR A 181 -16.10 -26.03 -12.37
CA TYR A 181 -15.03 -25.14 -11.92
C TYR A 181 -14.88 -25.06 -10.41
N ILE A 182 -13.63 -24.96 -9.98
CA ILE A 182 -13.23 -24.59 -8.63
C ILE A 182 -12.63 -23.18 -8.66
N PHE A 183 -12.91 -22.42 -7.61
CA PHE A 183 -12.35 -21.10 -7.42
C PHE A 183 -11.39 -21.09 -6.25
N VAL A 184 -10.15 -20.70 -6.48
CA VAL A 184 -9.10 -20.69 -5.46
C VAL A 184 -8.73 -19.25 -5.12
N LYS A 185 -8.68 -18.95 -3.82
CA LYS A 185 -8.22 -17.66 -3.29
C LYS A 185 -7.09 -17.87 -2.29
N GLN A 186 -6.19 -16.90 -2.22
CA GLN A 186 -5.11 -16.86 -1.25
C GLN A 186 -5.33 -15.70 -0.28
N LYS A 187 -5.06 -15.95 1.00
CA LYS A 187 -5.14 -14.97 2.08
C LYS A 187 -3.79 -14.87 2.78
N GLN A 188 -3.24 -13.66 2.85
CA GLN A 188 -2.09 -13.31 3.69
C GLN A 188 -2.53 -12.38 4.83
N VAL A 189 -1.84 -12.45 5.97
CA VAL A 189 -2.10 -11.57 7.12
C VAL A 189 -1.89 -10.11 6.73
N GLY A 190 -2.80 -9.23 7.16
CA GLY A 190 -2.72 -7.78 6.90
C GLY A 190 -3.02 -7.38 5.45
N LYS A 191 -3.37 -8.32 4.56
CA LYS A 191 -3.73 -8.04 3.16
C LYS A 191 -5.18 -8.39 2.87
N LYS A 192 -5.74 -7.74 1.86
CA LYS A 192 -7.01 -8.14 1.25
C LYS A 192 -6.82 -9.54 0.66
N ILE A 193 -7.84 -10.40 0.77
CA ILE A 193 -7.84 -11.70 0.09
C ILE A 193 -7.61 -11.48 -1.42
N SER A 194 -6.98 -12.43 -2.11
CA SER A 194 -6.69 -12.30 -3.54
C SER A 194 -7.98 -12.30 -4.38
N ARG A 195 -7.84 -11.88 -5.64
CA ARG A 195 -8.81 -12.26 -6.68
C ARG A 195 -8.83 -13.79 -6.78
N ALA A 196 -9.99 -14.35 -7.07
CA ALA A 196 -10.10 -15.77 -7.35
C ALA A 196 -9.37 -16.11 -8.66
N ILE A 197 -8.76 -17.28 -8.70
CA ILE A 197 -8.50 -18.00 -9.93
C ILE A 197 -9.64 -18.99 -10.12
N LYS A 198 -10.12 -19.08 -11.36
CA LYS A 198 -11.11 -20.05 -11.81
C LYS A 198 -10.35 -21.14 -12.53
N THR A 199 -10.59 -22.39 -12.16
CA THR A 199 -9.94 -23.53 -12.80
C THR A 199 -10.92 -24.65 -13.05
N LEU A 200 -10.69 -25.40 -14.12
CA LEU A 200 -11.49 -26.57 -14.50
C LEU A 200 -11.21 -27.72 -13.55
N ILE A 201 -12.25 -28.49 -13.24
CA ILE A 201 -12.13 -29.79 -12.61
C ILE A 201 -11.86 -30.80 -13.74
N PRO A 202 -10.73 -31.53 -13.71
CA PRO A 202 -10.52 -32.64 -14.65
C PRO A 202 -11.50 -33.78 -14.39
N ASP A 203 -11.76 -34.59 -15.43
CA ASP A 203 -12.47 -35.84 -15.26
C ASP A 203 -11.62 -36.83 -14.44
N GLU A 204 -12.27 -37.87 -13.90
CA GLU A 204 -11.57 -38.90 -13.12
C GLU A 204 -10.46 -39.57 -13.96
N GLY A 205 -9.25 -39.65 -13.39
CA GLY A 205 -8.06 -40.19 -14.05
C GLY A 205 -7.32 -39.19 -14.95
N GLN A 206 -7.74 -37.92 -15.00
CA GLN A 206 -7.10 -36.88 -15.81
C GLN A 206 -6.36 -35.83 -14.97
N SER A 207 -5.38 -35.18 -15.60
CA SER A 207 -4.74 -33.97 -15.09
C SER A 207 -4.77 -32.82 -16.09
N ILE A 208 -4.74 -31.60 -15.56
CA ILE A 208 -4.69 -30.34 -16.31
C ILE A 208 -3.49 -29.55 -15.79
N VAL A 209 -2.48 -29.41 -16.63
CA VAL A 209 -1.36 -28.49 -16.38
C VAL A 209 -1.82 -27.07 -16.70
N SER A 210 -1.78 -26.22 -15.69
CA SER A 210 -2.23 -24.84 -15.75
C SER A 210 -1.07 -23.93 -16.17
N THR A 211 -1.21 -23.29 -17.33
CA THR A 211 -0.25 -22.33 -17.89
C THR A 211 -0.46 -20.89 -17.37
N TYR A 212 -1.28 -20.70 -16.33
CA TYR A 212 -1.64 -19.37 -15.85
C TYR A 212 -0.52 -18.72 -15.02
N ASN A 213 0.36 -17.98 -15.69
CA ASN A 213 1.31 -17.00 -15.10
C ASN A 213 0.61 -15.70 -14.65
#